data_AF-A0A2N3PWR9-F1
#
_entry.id   AF-A0A2N3PWR9-F1
#
_cell.length_a   1.000
_cell.length_b   1.000
_cell.length_c   1.000
_cell.angle_alpha   90.00
_cell.angle_beta   90.00
_cell.angle_gamma   90.00
#
_symmetry.space_group_name_H-M   'P 1'
#
loop_
_entity.id
_entity.type
_entity.pdbx_description
1 polymer ?
#
loop_
_entity_poly.entity_id
_entity_poly.type
_entity_poly.pdbx_seq_one_letter_code
_entity_poly.pdbx_strand_id
1 'polypeptide(L)' 'MMTFPLEDGGFTLWYGDIEANLKRLYGASAKDLGYDRHILQQRYYAGESIFAVLAAIDLQLSAPAGI' A
#
# COMPACT_ATOMS: atom_id res chain seq x y z
N MET A 1 18.10 10.43 -12.84
CA MET A 1 18.69 9.57 -11.79
C MET A 1 17.91 9.81 -10.51
N MET A 2 16.91 9.00 -10.21
CA MET A 2 16.30 8.98 -8.88
C MET A 2 17.05 7.95 -8.06
N THR A 3 18.13 8.40 -7.42
CA THR A 3 18.73 7.67 -6.30
C THR A 3 17.69 7.70 -5.19
N PHE A 4 16.94 6.61 -5.02
CA PHE A 4 16.16 6.40 -3.81
C PHE A 4 17.19 6.22 -2.69
N PRO A 5 17.36 7.19 -1.77
CA PRO A 5 18.32 7.05 -0.70
C PRO A 5 17.92 5.85 0.17
N LEU A 6 18.90 5.30 0.89
CA LEU A 6 18.75 4.25 1.91
C LEU A 6 17.33 4.12 2.44
N GLU A 7 16.76 2.90 2.37
CA GLU A 7 15.44 2.51 2.89
C GLU A 7 14.85 3.55 3.85
N ASP A 8 13.97 4.41 3.31
CA ASP A 8 13.39 5.51 4.05
C ASP A 8 12.66 4.94 5.29
N GLY A 9 13.14 5.30 6.47
CA GLY A 9 12.55 4.82 7.72
C GLY A 9 11.06 5.19 7.84
N GLY A 10 10.67 6.31 7.22
CA GLY A 10 9.28 6.73 7.08
C GLY A 10 8.49 5.77 6.20
N PHE A 11 9.01 5.39 5.03
CA PHE A 11 8.38 4.38 4.18
C PHE A 11 8.23 3.03 4.90
N THR A 12 9.24 2.60 5.65
CA THR A 12 9.17 1.32 6.38
C THR A 12 8.06 1.32 7.43
N LEU A 13 7.91 2.42 8.19
CA LEU A 13 6.83 2.58 9.16
C LEU A 13 5.46 2.67 8.48
N TRP A 14 5.37 3.46 7.40
CA TRP A 14 4.15 3.66 6.63
C TRP A 14 3.67 2.36 5.97
N TYR A 15 4.59 1.58 5.38
CA TYR A 15 4.32 0.28 4.80
C TYR A 15 3.88 -0.74 5.87
N GLY A 16 4.55 -0.72 7.03
CA GLY A 16 4.17 -1.56 8.17
C GLY A 16 2.74 -1.29 8.67
N ASP A 17 2.34 -0.02 8.73
CA ASP A 17 0.97 0.35 9.12
C ASP A 17 -0.07 -0.15 8.11
N ILE A 18 0.22 -0.04 6.81
CA ILE A 18 -0.64 -0.62 5.76
C ILE A 18 -0.76 -2.12 5.92
N GLU A 19 0.35 -2.85 6.07
CA GLU A 19 0.31 -4.31 6.24
C GLU A 19 -0.48 -4.72 7.49
N ALA A 20 -0.33 -3.98 8.59
CA ALA A 20 -1.10 -4.22 9.81
C ALA A 20 -2.60 -4.02 9.60
N ASN A 21 -3.00 -2.94 8.90
CA ASN A 21 -4.39 -2.68 8.58
C ASN A 21 -4.98 -3.71 7.61
N LEU A 22 -4.26 -4.08 6.56
CA LEU A 22 -4.72 -5.09 5.61
C LEU A 22 -4.91 -6.47 6.27
N LYS A 23 -3.97 -6.86 7.14
CA LYS A 23 -4.12 -8.09 7.93
C LYS A 23 -5.30 -8.02 8.89
N ARG A 24 -5.56 -6.86 9.50
CA ARG A 24 -6.70 -6.66 10.40
C ARG A 24 -8.04 -6.70 9.68
N LEU A 25 -8.14 -6.11 8.50
CA LEU A 25 -9.38 -5.96 7.74
C LEU A 25 -9.71 -7.18 6.89
N TYR A 26 -8.70 -7.74 6.20
CA TYR A 26 -8.90 -8.80 5.20
C TYR A 26 -8.17 -10.10 5.55
N GLY A 27 -7.38 -10.14 6.63
CA GLY A 27 -6.54 -11.30 6.94
C GLY A 27 -5.38 -11.52 5.96
N ALA A 28 -5.14 -10.56 5.05
CA ALA A 28 -4.23 -10.67 3.93
C ALA A 28 -3.14 -9.60 3.99
N SER A 29 -2.02 -9.84 3.30
CA SER A 29 -0.93 -8.87 3.15
C SER A 29 -1.09 -8.10 1.84
N ALA A 30 -0.41 -6.96 1.68
CA ALA A 30 -0.49 -6.17 0.44
C ALA A 30 -0.18 -7.03 -0.81
N LYS A 31 0.85 -7.87 -0.71
CA LYS A 31 1.25 -8.81 -1.77
C LYS A 31 0.17 -9.84 -2.12
N ASP A 32 -0.57 -10.33 -1.13
CA ASP A 32 -1.64 -11.31 -1.31
C ASP A 32 -2.83 -10.70 -2.08
N LEU A 33 -3.07 -9.41 -1.85
CA LEU A 33 -4.06 -8.59 -2.57
C LEU A 33 -3.56 -8.06 -3.92
N GLY A 34 -2.37 -8.49 -4.38
CA GLY A 34 -1.78 -8.09 -5.66
C GLY A 34 -1.06 -6.74 -5.65
N TYR A 35 -0.84 -6.12 -4.48
CA TYR A 35 -0.09 -4.87 -4.36
C TYR A 35 1.39 -5.13 -4.13
N ASP A 36 2.21 -4.76 -5.12
CA ASP A 36 3.66 -4.82 -5.01
C ASP A 36 4.20 -3.70 -4.12
N ARG A 37 5.27 -4.01 -3.36
CA ARG A 37 5.93 -3.05 -2.47
C ARG A 37 6.41 -1.81 -3.23
N HIS A 38 6.85 -1.95 -4.49
CA HIS A 38 7.31 -0.83 -5.30
C HIS A 38 6.16 0.11 -5.69
N ILE A 39 4.97 -0.42 -5.95
CA ILE A 39 3.77 0.40 -6.22
C ILE A 39 3.43 1.24 -4.99
N LEU A 40 3.45 0.61 -3.81
CA LEU A 40 3.21 1.30 -2.54
C LEU A 40 4.30 2.35 -2.23
N GLN A 41 5.55 2.08 -2.60
CA GLN A 41 6.65 3.04 -2.49
C GLN A 41 6.46 4.27 -3.38
N GLN A 42 5.98 4.09 -4.62
CA GLN A 42 5.66 5.21 -5.51
C GLN A 42 4.53 6.08 -4.93
N ARG A 43 3.50 5.46 -4.34
CA ARG A 43 2.41 6.18 -3.66
C ARG A 43 2.90 6.96 -2.45
N TYR A 44 3.77 6.37 -1.64
CA TYR A 44 4.42 7.06 -0.52
C TYR A 44 5.19 8.30 -0.99
N TYR A 45 6.04 8.17 -2.02
CA TYR A 45 6.80 9.30 -2.54
C TYR A 45 5.94 10.32 -3.30
N ALA A 46 4.76 9.93 -3.77
CA ALA A 46 3.75 10.85 -4.30
C ALA A 46 3.03 11.65 -3.18
N GLY A 47 3.29 11.33 -1.91
CA GLY A 47 2.67 12.00 -0.75
C GLY A 47 1.29 11.45 -0.39
N GLU A 48 0.93 10.24 -0.83
CA GLU A 48 -0.34 9.63 -0.43
C GLU A 48 -0.33 9.23 1.06
N SER A 49 -1.41 9.59 1.74
CA SER A 49 -1.67 9.14 3.11
C SER A 49 -2.06 7.67 3.16
N ILE A 50 -1.76 6.98 4.27
CA ILE A 50 -2.14 5.57 4.52
C ILE A 50 -3.64 5.34 4.26
N PHE A 51 -4.48 6.25 4.77
CA PHE A 51 -5.94 6.15 4.61
C PHE A 51 -6.41 6.20 3.16
N ALA A 52 -5.76 7.01 2.31
CA ALA A 52 -6.10 7.10 0.90
C ALA A 52 -5.76 5.78 0.17
N VAL A 53 -4.60 5.21 0.51
CA VAL A 53 -4.16 3.93 -0.05
C VAL A 53 -5.07 2.78 0.39
N LEU A 54 -5.40 2.70 1.68
CA LEU A 54 -6.33 1.69 2.18
C LEU A 54 -7.73 1.83 1.56
N ALA A 55 -8.25 3.05 1.41
CA ALA A 55 -9.54 3.27 0.76
C ALA A 55 -9.52 2.87 -0.74
N ALA A 56 -8.41 3.12 -1.44
CA ALA A 56 -8.25 2.69 -2.82
C ALA A 56 -8.19 1.15 -2.94
N ILE A 57 -7.53 0.48 -1.99
CA ILE A 57 -7.49 -0.99 -1.92
C ILE A 57 -8.90 -1.55 -1.64
N ASP A 58 -9.60 -0.99 -0.66
CA ASP A 58 -10.96 -1.39 -0.31
C ASP A 58 -11.92 -1.24 -1.49
N LEU A 59 -11.83 -0.11 -2.21
CA LEU A 59 -12.63 0.13 -3.41
C LEU A 59 -12.33 -0.89 -4.51
N GLN A 60 -11.06 -1.25 -4.72
CA GLN A 60 -10.67 -2.23 -5.73
C GLN A 60 -11.15 -3.65 -5.37
N LEU A 61 -11.17 -4.01 -4.10
CA LEU A 61 -11.70 -5.29 -3.62
C LEU A 61 -13.23 -5.35 -3.66
N SER A 62 -13.88 -4.21 -3.44
CA SER A 62 -15.34 -4.07 -3.48
C SER A 62 -15.88 -3.90 -4.90
N ALA A 63 -15.04 -3.50 -5.86
CA ALA A 63 -15.43 -3.45 -7.25
C ALA A 63 -15.68 -4.88 -7.74
N PRO A 64 -16.91 -5.22 -8.19
CA PRO A 64 -17.11 -6.49 -8.88
C PRO A 64 -16.18 -6.49 -10.08
N ALA A 65 -15.47 -7.59 -10.31
CA ALA A 65 -14.79 -7.84 -11.56
C ALA A 65 -15.84 -7.83 -12.70
N GLY A 66 -16.15 -6.65 -13.22
CA GLY A 66 -16.82 -6.40 -14.48
C GLY A 66 -15.76 -5.84 -15.41
N ILE A 67 -15.44 -6.43 -16.55
CA ILE A 67 -16.27 -7.15 -17.54
C ILE A 67 -15.46 -8.31 -18.11
#